data_AF-A0A7C7Y7V1-F1
#
_entry.id   AF-A0A7C7Y7V1-F1
#
_cell.length_a   1.000
_cell.length_b   1.000
_cell.length_c   1.000
_cell.angle_alpha   90.00
_cell.angle_beta   90.00
_cell.angle_gamma   90.00
#
_symmetry.space_group_name_H-M   'P 1'
#
loop_
_entity.id
_entity.type
_entity.pdbx_description
1 polymer ?
#
loop_
_entity_poly.entity_id
_entity_poly.type
_entity_poly.pdbx_seq_one_letter_code
_entity_poly.pdbx_strand_id
1 'polypeptide(L)'
;MQEKLGECLLELEIFRGSFYGSEALATERPNGVWSVHQPYLAAANLRAPRVYPRIVEIIQTLAAGGFFYAPSFADLDEPNLRPDLERYVRGRPGVDATDRIALFKLAWDAKKIAKEA
;
A
#
# COMPACT_ATOMS: atom_id res chain seq x y z
N MET A 1 -1.92 14.00 -8.41
CA MET A 1 -1.24 13.24 -7.33
C MET A 1 -2.09 13.20 -6.06
N GLN A 2 -2.38 14.36 -5.45
CA GLN A 2 -3.14 14.44 -4.20
C GLN A 2 -4.52 13.75 -4.27
N GLU A 3 -5.24 13.91 -5.38
CA GLU A 3 -6.52 13.23 -5.61
C GLU A 3 -6.42 11.71 -5.48
N LYS A 4 -5.40 11.08 -6.09
CA LYS A 4 -5.20 9.62 -6.02
C LYS A 4 -4.83 9.14 -4.62
N LEU A 5 -4.03 9.94 -3.90
CA LEU A 5 -3.73 9.65 -2.50
C LEU A 5 -4.98 9.81 -1.63
N GLY A 6 -5.82 10.79 -1.92
CA GLY A 6 -7.12 10.98 -1.29
C GLY A 6 -8.07 9.80 -1.54
N GLU A 7 -8.06 9.25 -2.75
CA GLU A 7 -8.80 8.03 -3.09
C GLU A 7 -8.34 6.84 -2.22
N CYS A 8 -7.02 6.61 -2.09
CA CYS A 8 -6.50 5.57 -1.21
C CYS A 8 -6.90 5.76 0.26
N LEU A 9 -6.84 7.01 0.76
CA LEU A 9 -7.21 7.34 2.13
C LEU A 9 -8.70 7.12 2.37
N LEU A 10 -9.55 7.54 1.43
CA LEU A 10 -10.99 7.33 1.50
C LEU A 10 -11.33 5.86 1.63
N GLU A 11 -10.74 5.02 0.79
CA GLU A 11 -10.96 3.57 0.85
C GLU A 11 -10.50 3.00 2.20
N LEU A 12 -9.32 3.39 2.69
CA LEU A 12 -8.84 2.97 4.02
C LEU A 12 -9.85 3.29 5.13
N GLU A 13 -10.41 4.50 5.13
CA GLU A 13 -11.40 4.91 6.14
C GLU A 13 -12.74 4.16 6.00
N ILE A 14 -13.15 3.80 4.78
CA ILE A 14 -14.33 2.95 4.56
C ILE A 14 -14.12 1.56 5.17
N PHE A 15 -12.95 0.95 4.98
CA PHE A 15 -12.62 -0.35 5.57
C PHE A 15 -12.53 -0.27 7.11
N ARG A 16 -11.90 0.77 7.65
CA ARG A 16 -11.86 1.02 9.10
C ARG A 16 -13.25 1.20 9.68
N GLY A 17 -14.07 2.03 9.06
CA GLY A 17 -15.46 2.27 9.47
C GLY A 17 -16.28 0.98 9.45
N SER A 18 -16.10 0.13 8.43
CA SER A 18 -16.77 -1.18 8.36
C SER A 18 -16.30 -2.12 9.47
N PHE A 19 -15.00 -2.13 9.77
CA PHE A 19 -14.45 -2.93 10.88
C PHE A 19 -15.02 -2.49 12.23
N TYR A 20 -14.89 -1.22 12.59
CA TYR A 20 -15.41 -0.69 13.86
C TYR A 20 -16.93 -0.77 13.94
N GLY A 21 -17.64 -0.54 12.84
CA GLY A 21 -19.09 -0.70 12.78
C GLY A 21 -19.53 -2.15 12.97
N SER A 22 -18.71 -3.11 12.52
CA SER A 22 -18.98 -4.54 12.73
C SER A 22 -18.88 -4.95 14.20
N GLU A 23 -17.96 -4.33 14.94
CA GLU A 23 -17.76 -4.54 16.37
C GLU A 23 -18.82 -3.81 17.21
N ALA A 24 -19.07 -2.53 16.92
CA ALA A 24 -20.01 -1.70 17.67
C ALA A 24 -21.46 -2.20 17.60
N LEU A 25 -21.83 -2.87 16.51
CA LEU A 25 -23.17 -3.44 16.31
C LEU A 25 -23.18 -4.97 16.46
N ALA A 26 -22.16 -5.53 17.12
CA ALA A 26 -22.16 -6.94 17.45
C ALA A 26 -23.40 -7.30 18.28
N THR A 27 -23.96 -8.48 18.01
CA THR A 27 -25.14 -8.99 18.70
C THR A 27 -24.84 -10.34 19.33
N GLU A 28 -25.38 -10.53 20.53
CA GLU A 28 -25.34 -11.82 21.22
C GLU A 28 -26.29 -12.80 20.54
N ARG A 29 -25.80 -14.02 20.29
CA ARG A 29 -26.59 -15.12 19.76
C ARG A 29 -27.28 -15.89 20.89
N PRO A 30 -28.34 -16.67 20.62
CA PRO A 30 -29.07 -17.44 21.64
C PRO A 30 -28.23 -18.39 22.51
N ASN A 31 -27.01 -18.73 22.08
CA ASN A 31 -26.07 -19.58 22.80
C ASN A 31 -25.04 -18.80 23.66
N GLY A 32 -25.24 -17.49 23.86
CA GLY A 32 -24.33 -16.63 24.64
C GLY A 32 -23.05 -16.20 23.90
N VAL A 33 -22.89 -16.58 22.63
CA VAL A 33 -21.74 -16.20 21.81
C VAL A 33 -22.02 -14.89 21.09
N TRP A 34 -21.09 -13.95 21.17
CA TRP A 34 -21.18 -12.69 20.44
C TRP A 34 -20.74 -12.86 19.00
N SER A 35 -21.49 -12.23 18.08
CA SER A 35 -21.13 -12.20 16.67
C SER A 35 -21.15 -10.78 16.13
N VAL A 36 -20.12 -10.45 15.35
CA VAL A 36 -20.00 -9.16 14.66
C VAL A 36 -21.17 -8.94 13.70
N HIS A 37 -21.49 -7.67 13.46
CA HIS A 37 -22.53 -7.28 12.53
C HIS A 37 -22.18 -7.69 11.10
N GLN A 38 -22.82 -8.77 10.63
CA GLN A 38 -22.52 -9.40 9.35
C GLN A 38 -22.65 -8.46 8.15
N PRO A 39 -23.65 -7.57 8.04
CA PRO A 39 -23.74 -6.65 6.90
C PRO A 39 -22.53 -5.72 6.75
N TYR A 40 -21.94 -5.23 7.85
CA TYR A 40 -20.75 -4.37 7.79
C TYR A 40 -19.52 -5.16 7.34
N LEU A 41 -19.35 -6.38 7.87
CA LEU A 41 -18.29 -7.28 7.44
C LEU A 41 -18.44 -7.68 5.96
N ALA A 42 -19.66 -8.01 5.53
CA ALA A 42 -19.96 -8.37 4.15
C ALA A 42 -19.72 -7.19 3.19
N ALA A 43 -20.05 -5.96 3.58
CA ALA A 43 -19.80 -4.77 2.78
C ALA A 43 -18.29 -4.60 2.49
N ALA A 44 -17.43 -4.75 3.51
CA ALA A 44 -15.97 -4.72 3.32
C ALA A 44 -15.51 -5.83 2.37
N ASN A 45 -15.95 -7.08 2.61
CA ASN A 45 -15.57 -8.24 1.80
C ASN A 45 -16.00 -8.12 0.33
N LEU A 46 -17.22 -7.62 0.07
CA LEU A 46 -17.73 -7.43 -1.29
C LEU A 46 -17.05 -6.25 -2.01
N ARG A 47 -16.54 -5.27 -1.24
CA ARG A 47 -15.83 -4.11 -1.79
C ARG A 47 -14.37 -4.41 -2.11
N ALA A 48 -13.70 -5.25 -1.32
CA ALA A 48 -12.27 -5.54 -1.42
C ALA A 48 -11.78 -5.94 -2.83
N PRO A 49 -12.47 -6.83 -3.58
CA PRO A 49 -12.02 -7.23 -4.92
C PRO A 49 -11.97 -6.09 -5.94
N ARG A 50 -12.75 -5.02 -5.75
CA ARG A 50 -12.75 -3.84 -6.63
C ARG A 50 -11.69 -2.83 -6.22
N VAL A 51 -11.56 -2.62 -4.91
CA VAL A 51 -10.65 -1.59 -4.37
C VAL A 51 -9.21 -2.02 -4.51
N TYR A 52 -8.89 -3.28 -4.23
CA TYR A 52 -7.50 -3.71 -4.17
C TYR A 52 -6.75 -3.53 -5.51
N PRO A 53 -7.27 -3.95 -6.68
CA PRO A 53 -6.65 -3.65 -7.97
C PRO A 53 -6.52 -2.14 -8.24
N ARG A 54 -7.50 -1.35 -7.79
CA ARG A 54 -7.48 0.11 -7.97
C ARG A 54 -6.36 0.78 -7.16
N ILE A 55 -6.14 0.36 -5.91
CA ILE A 55 -5.02 0.86 -5.09
C ILE A 55 -3.68 0.53 -5.75
N VAL A 56 -3.55 -0.68 -6.31
CA VAL A 56 -2.33 -1.09 -7.03
C VAL A 56 -2.11 -0.24 -8.28
N GLU A 57 -3.16 0.03 -9.06
CA GLU A 57 -3.11 0.93 -10.22
C GLU A 57 -2.69 2.35 -9.83
N ILE A 58 -3.20 2.87 -8.71
CA ILE A 58 -2.81 4.18 -8.18
C ILE A 58 -1.32 4.20 -7.85
N ILE A 59 -0.82 3.19 -7.12
CA ILE A 59 0.61 3.06 -6.80
C ILE A 59 1.45 3.05 -8.08
N GLN A 60 1.02 2.28 -9.08
CA GLN A 60 1.71 2.21 -10.37
C GLN A 60 1.74 3.56 -11.09
N THR A 61 0.62 4.26 -11.09
CA THR A 61 0.51 5.57 -11.74
C THR A 61 1.37 6.63 -11.03
N LEU A 62 1.44 6.58 -9.70
CA LEU A 62 2.23 7.52 -8.91
C LEU A 62 3.73 7.24 -9.00
N ALA A 63 4.13 5.97 -9.02
CA ALA A 63 5.53 5.58 -9.13
C ALA A 63 6.07 5.71 -10.57
N ALA A 64 5.24 5.43 -11.58
CA ALA A 64 5.55 5.55 -13.00
C ALA A 64 6.94 4.98 -13.37
N GLY A 65 7.78 5.78 -14.04
CA GLY A 65 9.15 5.39 -14.40
C GLY A 65 10.10 5.21 -13.21
N GLY A 66 9.73 5.66 -12.01
CA GLY A 66 10.54 5.55 -10.81
C GLY A 66 10.85 4.11 -10.40
N PHE A 67 9.98 3.15 -10.75
CA PHE A 67 10.23 1.72 -10.53
C PHE A 67 11.46 1.19 -11.25
N PHE A 68 11.73 1.72 -12.44
CA PHE A 68 12.88 1.29 -13.25
C PHE A 68 14.15 2.06 -12.86
N TYR A 69 14.02 3.13 -12.06
CA TYR A 69 15.12 3.93 -11.56
C TYR A 69 15.45 3.60 -10.09
N ALA A 70 15.51 2.30 -9.81
CA ALA A 70 15.83 1.71 -8.52
C ALA A 70 16.83 0.54 -8.70
N PRO A 71 18.14 0.82 -8.59
CA PRO A 71 19.20 -0.19 -8.61
C PRO A 71 19.04 -1.28 -7.54
N SER A 72 19.85 -2.33 -7.60
CA SER A 72 19.88 -3.36 -6.56
C SER A 72 20.50 -2.83 -5.26
N PHE A 73 20.22 -3.50 -4.13
CA PHE A 73 20.89 -3.13 -2.88
C PHE A 73 22.39 -3.46 -2.91
N ALA A 74 22.81 -4.49 -3.66
CA ALA A 74 24.23 -4.81 -3.84
C ALA A 74 25.00 -3.68 -4.54
N ASP A 75 24.34 -2.92 -5.43
CA ASP A 75 24.95 -1.76 -6.09
C ASP A 75 25.31 -0.63 -5.09
N LEU A 76 24.63 -0.57 -3.93
CA LEU A 76 24.93 0.39 -2.86
C LEU A 76 26.16 0.01 -2.03
N ASP A 77 26.55 -1.26 -2.08
CA ASP A 77 27.73 -1.79 -1.40
C ASP A 77 29.00 -1.64 -2.26
N GLU A 78 28.86 -1.40 -3.57
CA GLU A 78 29.97 -1.20 -4.50
C GLU A 78 30.59 0.20 -4.30
N PRO A 79 31.84 0.30 -3.79
CA PRO A 79 32.44 1.58 -3.42
C PRO A 79 32.61 2.55 -4.60
N ASN A 80 32.81 2.03 -5.81
CA ASN A 80 32.98 2.85 -7.00
C ASN A 80 31.67 3.44 -7.51
N LEU A 81 30.54 2.76 -7.27
CA LEU A 81 29.22 3.14 -7.77
C LEU A 81 28.45 3.99 -6.75
N ARG A 82 28.69 3.76 -5.45
CA ARG A 82 28.00 4.45 -4.34
C ARG A 82 27.96 5.99 -4.49
N PRO A 83 29.06 6.70 -4.85
CA PRO A 83 29.02 8.16 -4.99
C PRO A 83 28.04 8.64 -6.06
N ASP A 84 27.94 7.92 -7.18
CA ASP A 84 27.01 8.24 -8.26
C ASP A 84 25.57 7.96 -7.86
N LEU A 85 25.32 6.86 -7.13
CA LEU A 85 23.98 6.55 -6.62
C LEU A 85 23.48 7.61 -5.64
N GLU A 86 24.32 8.04 -4.71
CA GLU A 86 23.96 9.13 -3.77
C GLU A 86 23.71 10.47 -4.48
N ARG A 87 24.36 10.70 -5.62
CA ARG A 87 24.19 11.93 -6.39
C ARG A 87 22.94 11.91 -7.25
N TYR A 88 22.71 10.83 -7.99
CA TYR A 88 21.71 10.77 -9.06
C TYR A 88 20.44 10.02 -8.67
N VAL A 89 20.52 9.09 -7.72
CA VAL A 89 19.41 8.20 -7.33
C VAL A 89 18.76 8.63 -6.00
N ARG A 90 19.22 9.73 -5.40
CA ARG A 90 18.60 10.33 -4.21
C ARG A 90 17.17 10.82 -4.43
N GLY A 91 16.43 10.95 -3.33
CA GLY A 91 15.09 11.52 -3.35
C GLY A 91 15.06 13.03 -3.27
N ARG A 92 13.89 13.54 -2.86
CA ARG A 92 13.70 14.93 -2.45
C ARG A 92 14.68 15.31 -1.33
N PRO A 93 14.92 16.60 -1.06
CA PRO A 93 15.80 17.02 0.03
C PRO A 93 15.50 16.29 1.34
N GLY A 94 16.53 15.69 1.95
CA GLY A 94 16.41 14.89 3.17
C GLY A 94 16.08 13.40 2.94
N VAL A 95 16.02 12.92 1.71
CA VAL A 95 15.87 11.48 1.38
C VAL A 95 17.07 11.02 0.60
N ASP A 96 17.85 10.10 1.17
CA ASP A 96 19.05 9.55 0.54
C ASP A 96 18.70 8.54 -0.58
N ALA A 97 19.72 8.03 -1.28
CA ALA A 97 19.50 7.05 -2.34
C ALA A 97 18.96 5.71 -1.80
N THR A 98 19.42 5.29 -0.62
CA THR A 98 19.04 4.02 0.00
C THR A 98 17.54 3.98 0.30
N ASP A 99 17.02 4.99 0.99
CA ASP A 99 15.61 5.13 1.33
C ASP A 99 14.73 5.23 0.09
N ARG A 100 15.18 5.98 -0.92
CA ARG A 100 14.45 6.08 -2.18
C ARG A 100 14.38 4.74 -2.90
N ILE A 101 15.49 4.00 -2.98
CA ILE A 101 15.53 2.67 -3.60
C ILE A 101 14.63 1.69 -2.85
N ALA A 102 14.70 1.69 -1.52
CA ALA A 102 13.87 0.85 -0.66
C ALA A 102 12.37 1.09 -0.91
N LEU A 103 11.96 2.37 -0.98
CA LEU A 103 10.56 2.75 -1.23
C LEU A 103 10.06 2.24 -2.59
N PHE A 104 10.83 2.43 -3.66
CA PHE A 104 10.41 1.99 -5.00
C PHE A 104 10.40 0.47 -5.14
N LYS A 105 11.34 -0.25 -4.50
CA LYS A 105 11.31 -1.72 -4.44
C LYS A 105 10.10 -2.24 -3.66
N LEU A 106 9.79 -1.64 -2.51
CA LEU A 106 8.59 -2.00 -1.75
C LEU A 106 7.31 -1.81 -2.57
N ALA A 107 7.20 -0.68 -3.28
CA ALA A 107 6.04 -0.42 -4.14
C ALA A 107 5.97 -1.40 -5.33
N TRP A 108 7.12 -1.86 -5.85
CA TRP A 108 7.18 -2.89 -6.88
C TRP A 108 6.72 -4.26 -6.37
N ASP A 109 7.13 -4.65 -5.17
CA ASP A 109 6.75 -5.93 -4.56
C ASP A 109 5.26 -5.95 -4.20
N ALA A 110 4.71 -4.83 -3.70
CA ALA A 110 3.28 -4.69 -3.43
C ALA A 110 2.42 -4.94 -4.68
N LYS A 111 2.88 -4.47 -5.86
CA LYS A 111 2.24 -4.79 -7.14
C LYS A 111 2.26 -6.29 -7.43
N LYS A 112 3.37 -6.99 -7.13
CA LYS A 112 3.53 -8.41 -7.47
C LYS A 112 2.53 -9.27 -6.72
N ILE A 113 2.40 -9.03 -5.41
CA ILE A 113 1.42 -9.71 -4.54
C ILE A 113 0.01 -9.60 -5.13
N ALA A 114 -0.33 -8.44 -5.68
CA ALA A 114 -1.66 -8.21 -6.22
C ALA A 114 -1.99 -8.95 -7.52
N LYS A 115 -0.99 -9.48 -8.22
CA LYS A 115 -1.20 -10.28 -9.43
C LYS A 115 -1.35 -11.78 -9.11
N GLU A 116 -0.95 -12.18 -7.90
CA GLU A 116 -0.93 -13.58 -7.44
C GLU A 116 -2.10 -13.89 -6.48
N ALA A 117 -2.81 -12.86 -5.98
CA ALA A 117 -4.02 -12.95 -5.15
C ALA A 117 -5.30 -12.91 -6.00
#